data_AF-A0A966XVD7-F1
#
_entry.id   AF-A0A966XVD7-F1
#
_cell.length_a   1.000
_cell.length_b   1.000
_cell.length_c   1.000
_cell.angle_alpha   90.00
_cell.angle_beta   90.00
_cell.angle_gamma   90.00
#
_symmetry.space_group_name_H-M   'P 1'
#
loop_
_entity.id
_entity.type
_entity.pdbx_description
1 polymer ?
#
loop_
_entity_poly.entity_id
_entity_poly.type
_entity_poly.pdbx_seq_one_letter_code
_entity_poly.pdbx_strand_id
1 'polypeptide(L)'
;MGVFTSARVQHALLKGWHAWLAGSFLVAYVTADENTYAMHQFAGYAVLAAIVARLAGGLLVPAGSPLRLSPPDPKATLAWLSSRKGRHPLFAWFAVVLLAIVGLAALSGAVADSAAWMEHPHEAISEASLWVIVGHITFVIWMYAGKKGVARVTSWLAGMRLSNLPKERAR
;
A
#
# COMPACT_ATOMS: atom_id res chain seq x y z
N MET A 1 -17.43 4.78 -28.34
CA MET A 1 -16.39 3.94 -27.70
C MET A 1 -15.83 4.70 -26.51
N GLY A 2 -16.12 4.23 -25.30
CA GLY A 2 -16.01 5.04 -24.07
C GLY A 2 -14.58 5.34 -23.61
N VAL A 3 -14.41 6.49 -22.95
CA VAL A 3 -13.17 7.06 -22.40
C VAL A 3 -12.37 6.09 -21.50
N PHE A 4 -13.02 5.04 -20.99
CA PHE A 4 -12.44 4.03 -20.09
C PHE A 4 -11.58 2.94 -20.75
N THR A 5 -11.42 2.93 -22.09
CA THR A 5 -10.64 1.87 -22.77
C THR A 5 -9.14 2.11 -22.80
N SER A 6 -8.67 3.34 -22.58
CA SER A 6 -7.24 3.65 -22.63
C SER A 6 -6.50 3.16 -21.38
N ALA A 7 -5.42 2.40 -21.57
CA ALA A 7 -4.57 1.95 -20.46
C ALA A 7 -4.02 3.13 -19.62
N ARG A 8 -3.78 4.30 -20.22
CA ARG A 8 -3.34 5.50 -19.48
C ARG A 8 -4.42 5.98 -18.51
N VAL A 9 -5.67 6.01 -18.96
CA VAL A 9 -6.83 6.42 -18.14
C VAL A 9 -7.03 5.43 -17.01
N GLN A 10 -6.96 4.12 -17.29
CA GLN A 10 -7.12 3.09 -16.26
C GLN A 10 -6.03 3.18 -15.17
N HIS A 11 -4.77 3.44 -15.55
CA HIS A 11 -3.72 3.70 -14.56
C HIS A 11 -3.96 4.99 -13.77
N ALA A 12 -4.44 6.06 -14.41
CA ALA A 12 -4.77 7.30 -13.71
C ALA A 12 -5.90 7.06 -12.69
N LEU A 13 -6.93 6.29 -13.05
CA LEU A 13 -8.01 5.89 -12.15
C LEU A 13 -7.48 5.08 -10.97
N LEU A 14 -6.58 4.12 -11.18
CA LEU A 14 -5.97 3.35 -10.09
C LEU A 14 -5.15 4.23 -9.14
N LYS A 15 -4.42 5.20 -9.67
CA LYS A 15 -3.67 6.17 -8.84
C LYS A 15 -4.61 7.08 -8.06
N GLY A 16 -5.68 7.57 -8.70
CA GLY A 16 -6.70 8.36 -8.04
C GLY A 16 -7.40 7.57 -6.93
N TRP A 17 -7.78 6.33 -7.21
CA TRP A 17 -8.34 5.41 -6.21
C TRP A 17 -7.36 5.15 -5.06
N HIS A 18 -6.08 4.93 -5.35
CA HIS A 18 -5.07 4.74 -4.31
C HIS A 18 -4.93 5.98 -3.44
N ALA A 19 -4.90 7.18 -4.03
CA ALA A 19 -4.83 8.43 -3.28
C ALA A 19 -6.07 8.66 -2.42
N TRP A 20 -7.26 8.33 -2.94
CA TRP A 20 -8.50 8.36 -2.18
C TRP A 20 -8.44 7.40 -0.99
N LEU A 21 -8.15 6.12 -1.21
CA LEU A 21 -8.07 5.11 -0.15
C LEU A 21 -7.05 5.50 0.92
N ALA A 22 -5.82 5.85 0.51
CA ALA A 22 -4.74 6.19 1.43
C ALA A 22 -5.03 7.49 2.21
N GLY A 23 -5.57 8.51 1.54
CA GLY A 23 -5.92 9.78 2.17
C GLY A 23 -7.05 9.61 3.19
N SER A 24 -8.13 8.93 2.81
CA SER A 24 -9.24 8.65 3.72
C SER A 24 -8.81 7.79 4.90
N PHE A 25 -7.97 6.77 4.68
CA PHE A 25 -7.45 5.95 5.79
C PHE A 25 -6.60 6.78 6.75
N LEU A 26 -5.69 7.62 6.24
CA LEU A 26 -4.85 8.47 7.07
C LEU A 26 -5.70 9.42 7.92
N VAL A 27 -6.69 10.08 7.32
CA VAL A 27 -7.61 10.96 8.05
C VAL A 27 -8.35 10.18 9.12
N ALA A 28 -8.97 9.04 8.77
CA ALA A 28 -9.68 8.20 9.74
C ALA A 28 -8.80 7.83 10.92
N TYR A 29 -7.55 7.42 10.67
CA TYR A 29 -6.62 7.00 11.72
C TYR A 29 -6.26 8.15 12.67
N VAL A 30 -5.93 9.33 12.15
CA VAL A 30 -5.49 10.46 13.00
C VAL A 30 -6.63 11.21 13.68
N THR A 31 -7.88 10.99 13.27
CA THR A 31 -9.05 11.66 13.84
C THR A 31 -9.90 10.76 14.75
N ALA A 32 -9.40 9.58 15.14
CA ALA A 32 -10.13 8.63 15.97
C ALA A 32 -10.46 9.13 17.40
N ASP A 33 -9.95 10.31 17.79
CA ASP A 33 -10.23 10.99 19.05
C ASP A 33 -11.68 11.50 19.14
N GLU A 34 -12.20 11.66 20.37
CA GLU A 34 -13.60 12.04 20.59
C GLU A 34 -13.93 13.40 19.98
N ASN A 35 -12.99 14.36 20.01
CA ASN A 35 -13.18 15.70 19.48
C ASN A 35 -13.26 15.74 17.94
N THR A 36 -12.77 14.70 17.26
CA THR A 36 -12.72 14.62 15.80
C THR A 36 -13.48 13.42 15.25
N TYR A 37 -14.32 12.78 16.07
CA TYR A 37 -15.01 11.54 15.73
C TYR A 37 -15.85 11.63 14.44
N ALA A 38 -16.52 12.76 14.20
CA ALA A 38 -17.27 12.96 12.96
C ALA A 38 -16.39 12.87 11.70
N MET A 39 -15.15 13.36 11.78
CA MET A 39 -14.17 13.23 10.69
C MET A 39 -13.71 11.78 10.55
N HIS A 40 -13.48 11.08 11.67
CA HIS A 40 -13.13 9.66 11.68
C HIS A 40 -14.20 8.83 10.98
N GLN A 41 -15.46 9.00 11.37
CA GLN A 41 -16.58 8.25 10.83
C GLN A 41 -16.77 8.54 9.32
N PHE A 42 -16.77 9.81 8.92
CA PHE A 42 -16.85 10.17 7.50
C PHE A 42 -15.71 9.57 6.68
N ALA A 43 -14.47 9.69 7.17
CA ALA A 43 -13.30 9.16 6.49
C ALA A 43 -13.31 7.61 6.44
N GLY A 44 -13.79 6.94 7.50
CA GLY A 44 -14.01 5.51 7.54
C GLY A 44 -15.00 5.02 6.48
N TYR A 45 -16.14 5.70 6.34
CA TYR A 45 -17.09 5.42 5.25
C TYR A 45 -16.50 5.71 3.86
N ALA A 46 -15.65 6.73 3.73
CA ALA A 46 -14.94 6.99 2.48
C ALA A 46 -13.94 5.86 2.12
N VAL A 47 -13.25 5.28 3.11
CA VAL A 47 -12.43 4.06 2.93
C VAL A 47 -13.31 2.90 2.48
N LEU A 48 -14.43 2.64 3.17
CA LEU A 48 -15.35 1.55 2.82
C LEU A 48 -15.87 1.69 1.38
N ALA A 49 -16.28 2.90 0.99
CA ALA A 49 -16.71 3.21 -0.37
C ALA A 49 -15.59 2.97 -1.40
N ALA A 50 -14.34 3.35 -1.09
CA ALA A 50 -13.19 3.07 -1.95
C ALA A 50 -12.95 1.56 -2.12
N ILE A 51 -13.10 0.77 -1.05
CA ILE A 51 -12.98 -0.70 -1.09
C ILE A 51 -14.07 -1.29 -1.99
N VAL A 52 -15.34 -0.89 -1.79
CA VAL A 52 -16.47 -1.34 -2.61
C VAL A 52 -16.24 -0.98 -4.09
N ALA A 53 -15.83 0.25 -4.38
CA ALA A 53 -15.52 0.68 -5.73
C ALA A 53 -14.39 -0.15 -6.37
N ARG A 54 -13.36 -0.51 -5.60
CA ARG A 54 -12.26 -1.36 -6.08
C ARG A 54 -12.72 -2.75 -6.44
N LEU A 55 -13.54 -3.36 -5.59
CA LEU A 55 -14.09 -4.70 -5.79
C LEU A 55 -15.05 -4.71 -6.98
N ALA A 56 -15.94 -3.73 -7.09
CA ALA A 56 -16.84 -3.57 -8.23
C ALA A 56 -16.06 -3.42 -9.54
N GLY A 57 -15.09 -2.50 -9.60
CA GLY A 57 -14.23 -2.34 -10.79
C GLY A 57 -13.39 -3.58 -11.09
N GLY A 58 -12.98 -4.31 -10.06
CA GLY A 58 -12.24 -5.57 -10.18
C GLY A 58 -13.01 -6.72 -10.81
N LEU A 59 -14.30 -6.81 -10.47
CA LEU A 59 -15.20 -7.89 -10.89
C LEU A 59 -15.88 -7.61 -12.24
N LEU A 60 -16.29 -6.35 -12.45
CA LEU A 60 -17.10 -5.95 -13.60
C LEU A 60 -16.29 -5.67 -14.87
N VAL A 61 -14.98 -5.39 -14.76
CA VAL A 61 -14.15 -5.04 -15.91
C VAL A 61 -13.58 -6.31 -16.59
N PRO A 62 -13.53 -6.37 -17.94
CA PRO A 62 -13.01 -7.53 -18.68
C PRO A 62 -11.59 -7.94 -18.30
N ALA A 63 -11.29 -9.23 -18.50
CA ALA A 63 -9.95 -9.78 -18.36
C ALA A 63 -8.95 -9.02 -19.27
N GLY A 64 -7.73 -8.80 -18.77
CA GLY A 64 -6.68 -8.04 -19.47
C GLY A 64 -6.69 -6.53 -19.19
N SER A 65 -7.73 -5.99 -18.54
CA SER A 65 -7.70 -4.60 -18.07
C SER A 65 -6.82 -4.44 -16.82
N PRO A 66 -5.99 -3.39 -16.74
CA PRO A 66 -5.39 -2.93 -15.48
C PRO A 66 -6.34 -2.80 -14.28
N LEU A 67 -7.64 -2.55 -14.49
CA LEU A 67 -8.63 -2.42 -13.41
C LEU A 67 -9.06 -3.78 -12.83
N ARG A 68 -8.83 -4.88 -13.55
CA ARG A 68 -9.12 -6.24 -13.08
C ARG A 68 -8.33 -6.52 -11.80
N LEU A 69 -8.92 -7.30 -10.89
CA LEU A 69 -8.16 -7.87 -9.78
C LEU A 69 -7.25 -8.97 -10.33
N SER A 70 -5.97 -8.92 -9.97
CA SER A 70 -4.99 -9.94 -10.33
C SER A 70 -4.53 -10.63 -9.04
N PRO A 71 -5.14 -11.78 -8.69
CA PRO A 71 -4.80 -12.48 -7.46
C PRO A 71 -3.35 -12.99 -7.51
N PRO A 72 -2.66 -13.07 -6.36
CA PRO A 72 -1.33 -13.67 -6.30
C PRO A 72 -1.42 -15.16 -6.65
N ASP A 73 -0.43 -15.65 -7.38
CA ASP A 73 -0.24 -17.09 -7.64
C ASP A 73 0.85 -17.65 -6.72
N PRO A 74 0.52 -18.57 -5.78
CA PRO A 74 1.50 -19.21 -4.92
C PRO A 74 2.58 -19.98 -5.70
N LYS A 75 2.23 -20.63 -6.82
CA LYS A 75 3.19 -21.38 -7.63
C LYS A 75 4.18 -20.44 -8.31
N ALA A 76 3.68 -19.36 -8.92
CA ALA A 76 4.54 -18.31 -9.46
C ALA A 76 5.42 -17.66 -8.40
N THR A 77 4.91 -17.51 -7.17
CA THR A 77 5.69 -16.99 -6.03
C THR A 77 6.86 -17.93 -5.68
N LEU A 78 6.60 -19.24 -5.59
CA LEU A 78 7.64 -20.25 -5.34
C LEU A 78 8.66 -20.32 -6.49
N ALA A 79 8.20 -20.29 -7.74
CA ALA A 79 9.07 -20.25 -8.92
C ALA A 79 9.92 -18.97 -9.01
N TRP A 80 9.42 -17.85 -8.48
CA TRP A 80 10.20 -16.63 -8.38
C TRP A 80 11.33 -16.76 -7.35
N LEU A 81 11.16 -17.51 -6.25
CA LEU A 81 12.22 -17.68 -5.26
C LEU A 81 13.47 -18.37 -5.82
N SER A 82 13.28 -19.31 -6.75
CA SER A 82 14.38 -20.02 -7.42
C SER A 82 15.03 -19.19 -8.53
N SER A 83 14.23 -18.47 -9.33
CA SER A 83 14.75 -17.76 -10.49
C SER A 83 15.15 -16.30 -10.23
N ARG A 84 14.49 -15.64 -9.26
CA ARG A 84 14.61 -14.21 -8.94
C ARG A 84 14.45 -13.27 -10.14
N LYS A 85 13.80 -13.74 -11.22
CA LYS A 85 13.58 -13.00 -12.47
C LYS A 85 12.17 -12.44 -12.54
N GLY A 86 12.01 -11.29 -13.19
CA GLY A 86 10.70 -10.64 -13.38
C GLY A 86 10.23 -9.84 -12.17
N ARG A 87 8.93 -9.52 -12.13
CA ARG A 87 8.31 -8.68 -11.08
C ARG A 87 8.22 -9.45 -9.76
N HIS A 88 8.59 -8.79 -8.66
CA HIS A 88 8.56 -9.38 -7.33
C HIS A 88 7.13 -9.81 -6.92
N PRO A 89 6.89 -11.05 -6.46
CA PRO A 89 5.54 -11.56 -6.18
C PRO A 89 4.85 -10.82 -5.03
N LEU A 90 5.62 -10.28 -4.07
CA LEU A 90 5.07 -9.49 -2.96
C LEU A 90 4.20 -8.30 -3.40
N PHE A 91 4.37 -7.76 -4.62
CA PHE A 91 3.45 -6.72 -5.10
C PHE A 91 1.99 -7.20 -5.15
N ALA A 92 1.74 -8.44 -5.58
CA ALA A 92 0.39 -8.99 -5.64
C ALA A 92 -0.12 -9.40 -4.24
N TRP A 93 0.77 -9.95 -3.42
CA TRP A 93 0.44 -10.30 -2.03
C TRP A 93 0.08 -9.08 -1.19
N PHE A 94 0.87 -8.00 -1.23
CA PHE A 94 0.53 -6.75 -0.54
C PHE A 94 -0.80 -6.20 -1.01
N ALA A 95 -1.12 -6.25 -2.31
CA ALA A 95 -2.39 -5.77 -2.82
C ALA A 95 -3.57 -6.52 -2.20
N VAL A 96 -3.51 -7.86 -2.10
CA VAL A 96 -4.58 -8.65 -1.49
C VAL A 96 -4.64 -8.48 0.02
N VAL A 97 -3.49 -8.53 0.71
CA VAL A 97 -3.45 -8.39 2.18
C VAL A 97 -3.94 -7.01 2.61
N LEU A 98 -3.51 -5.93 1.94
CA LEU A 98 -3.97 -4.58 2.24
C LEU A 98 -5.46 -4.42 1.93
N LEU A 99 -5.93 -4.90 0.78
CA LEU A 99 -7.35 -4.81 0.43
C LEU A 99 -8.21 -5.55 1.45
N ALA A 100 -7.75 -6.70 1.93
CA ALA A 100 -8.44 -7.49 2.96
C ALA A 100 -8.42 -6.78 4.32
N ILE A 101 -7.25 -6.43 4.86
CA ILE A 101 -7.14 -5.92 6.23
C ILE A 101 -7.73 -4.50 6.37
N VAL A 102 -7.52 -3.62 5.39
CA VAL A 102 -8.13 -2.27 5.38
C VAL A 102 -9.63 -2.38 5.13
N GLY A 103 -10.07 -3.31 4.28
CA GLY A 103 -11.50 -3.61 4.10
C GLY A 103 -12.16 -4.11 5.37
N LEU A 104 -11.49 -5.01 6.11
CA LEU A 104 -11.97 -5.50 7.42
C LEU A 104 -12.00 -4.38 8.46
N ALA A 105 -10.99 -3.49 8.50
CA ALA A 105 -10.99 -2.33 9.40
C ALA A 105 -12.19 -1.42 9.11
N ALA A 106 -12.41 -1.05 7.85
CA ALA A 106 -13.52 -0.17 7.47
C ALA A 106 -14.89 -0.83 7.69
N LEU A 107 -15.03 -2.12 7.39
CA LEU A 107 -16.27 -2.86 7.61
C LEU A 107 -16.58 -3.02 9.10
N SER A 108 -15.58 -3.39 9.90
CA SER A 108 -15.76 -3.51 11.35
C SER A 108 -16.14 -2.19 12.01
N GLY A 109 -15.56 -1.07 11.56
CA GLY A 109 -15.94 0.27 12.02
C GLY A 109 -17.39 0.62 11.67
N ALA A 110 -17.82 0.35 10.43
CA ALA A 110 -19.21 0.56 10.04
C ALA A 110 -20.20 -0.33 10.83
N VAL A 111 -19.80 -1.55 11.21
CA VAL A 111 -20.63 -2.42 12.07
C VAL A 111 -20.66 -1.90 13.52
N ALA A 112 -19.55 -1.37 14.02
CA ALA A 112 -19.44 -0.83 15.37
C ALA A 112 -20.46 0.29 15.66
N ASP A 113 -20.84 1.08 14.64
CA ASP A 113 -21.92 2.08 14.73
C ASP A 113 -23.26 1.52 15.26
N SER A 114 -23.50 0.21 15.06
CA SER A 114 -24.72 -0.48 15.49
C SER A 114 -24.49 -1.58 16.53
N ALA A 115 -23.23 -1.91 16.80
CA ALA A 115 -22.85 -3.06 17.59
C ALA A 115 -21.58 -2.78 18.38
N ALA A 116 -21.73 -2.26 19.60
CA ALA A 116 -20.61 -1.85 20.46
C ALA A 116 -19.55 -2.94 20.70
N TRP A 117 -19.92 -4.23 20.64
CA TRP A 117 -18.95 -5.33 20.77
C TRP A 117 -17.93 -5.37 19.63
N MET A 118 -18.17 -4.67 18.51
CA MET A 118 -17.24 -4.52 17.39
C MET A 118 -16.23 -3.39 17.54
N GLU A 119 -16.34 -2.53 18.56
CA GLU A 119 -15.37 -1.45 18.81
C GLU A 119 -13.95 -1.99 19.04
N HIS A 120 -13.81 -2.98 19.93
CA HIS A 120 -12.50 -3.56 20.26
C HIS A 120 -11.89 -4.34 19.08
N PRO A 121 -12.65 -5.21 18.36
CA PRO A 121 -12.15 -5.80 17.12
C PRO A 121 -11.77 -4.76 16.05
N HIS A 122 -12.57 -3.70 15.89
CA HIS A 122 -12.26 -2.63 14.93
C HIS A 122 -10.93 -1.96 15.27
N GLU A 123 -10.71 -1.60 16.53
CA GLU A 123 -9.45 -1.03 17.01
C GLU A 123 -8.27 -1.98 16.73
N ALA A 124 -8.38 -3.26 17.12
CA ALA A 124 -7.32 -4.24 16.93
C ALA A 124 -6.99 -4.47 15.44
N ILE A 125 -8.00 -4.54 14.57
CA ILE A 125 -7.82 -4.70 13.12
C ILE A 125 -7.20 -3.43 12.53
N SER A 126 -7.61 -2.25 13.00
CA SER A 126 -7.10 -0.96 12.51
C SER A 126 -5.62 -0.79 12.88
N GLU A 127 -5.23 -1.12 14.11
CA GLU A 127 -3.83 -1.13 14.55
C GLU A 127 -3.00 -2.13 13.71
N ALA A 128 -3.50 -3.35 13.53
CA ALA A 128 -2.83 -4.35 12.69
C ALA A 128 -2.67 -3.88 11.24
N SER A 129 -3.67 -3.20 10.68
CA SER A 129 -3.64 -2.65 9.33
C SER A 129 -2.52 -1.61 9.16
N LEU A 130 -2.23 -0.81 10.18
CA LEU A 130 -1.15 0.18 10.16
C LEU A 130 0.21 -0.50 9.96
N TRP A 131 0.49 -1.59 10.67
CA TRP A 131 1.72 -2.35 10.51
C TRP A 131 1.88 -2.92 9.10
N VAL A 132 0.79 -3.40 8.49
CA VAL A 132 0.81 -3.87 7.09
C VAL A 132 1.09 -2.72 6.12
N ILE A 133 0.49 -1.54 6.35
CA ILE A 133 0.72 -0.33 5.55
C ILE A 133 2.19 0.12 5.65
N VAL A 134 2.76 0.17 6.86
CA VAL A 134 4.18 0.49 7.07
C VAL A 134 5.08 -0.53 6.36
N GLY A 135 4.75 -1.82 6.45
CA GLY A 135 5.45 -2.88 5.72
C GLY A 135 5.40 -2.68 4.21
N HIS A 136 4.24 -2.32 3.68
CA HIS A 136 4.06 -1.99 2.27
C HIS A 136 4.90 -0.78 1.82
N ILE A 137 4.84 0.32 2.58
CA ILE A 137 5.61 1.55 2.28
C ILE A 137 7.11 1.23 2.28
N THR A 138 7.60 0.54 3.31
CA THR A 138 8.99 0.11 3.43
C THR A 138 9.41 -0.75 2.24
N PHE A 139 8.58 -1.73 1.86
CA PHE A 139 8.84 -2.59 0.71
C PHE A 139 8.93 -1.80 -0.61
N VAL A 140 8.00 -0.88 -0.86
CA VAL A 140 7.99 -0.05 -2.08
C VAL A 140 9.22 0.85 -2.12
N ILE A 141 9.56 1.52 -1.01
CA ILE A 141 10.77 2.35 -0.92
C ILE A 141 12.01 1.50 -1.20
N TRP A 142 12.13 0.33 -0.58
CA TRP A 142 13.25 -0.58 -0.81
C TRP A 142 13.38 -0.97 -2.29
N MET A 143 12.27 -1.34 -2.93
CA MET A 143 12.27 -1.81 -4.33
C MET A 143 12.64 -0.71 -5.33
N TYR A 144 12.22 0.54 -5.11
CA TYR A 144 12.43 1.65 -6.06
C TYR A 144 13.60 2.57 -5.71
N ALA A 145 13.91 2.76 -4.43
CA ALA A 145 14.97 3.65 -3.95
C ALA A 145 16.21 2.91 -3.43
N GLY A 146 16.10 1.64 -3.03
CA GLY A 146 17.18 0.89 -2.36
C GLY A 146 18.51 0.87 -3.13
N LYS A 147 18.48 0.70 -4.46
CA LYS A 147 19.72 0.65 -5.27
C LYS A 147 20.46 1.99 -5.34
N LYS A 148 19.73 3.11 -5.39
CA LYS A 148 20.31 4.46 -5.45
C LYS A 148 20.72 4.95 -4.06
N GLY A 149 19.95 4.60 -3.03
CA GLY A 149 20.27 4.90 -1.63
C GLY A 149 21.53 4.17 -1.15
N VAL A 150 21.63 2.87 -1.41
CA VAL A 150 22.84 2.09 -1.09
C VAL A 150 24.05 2.64 -1.83
N ALA A 151 23.94 2.93 -3.14
CA ALA A 151 25.03 3.52 -3.92
C ALA A 151 25.52 4.86 -3.34
N ARG A 152 24.60 5.71 -2.88
CA ARG A 152 24.90 7.02 -2.29
C ARG A 152 25.52 6.92 -0.90
N VAL A 153 25.09 5.95 -0.09
CA VAL A 153 25.70 5.67 1.21
C VAL A 153 27.09 5.05 1.05
N THR A 154 27.27 4.11 0.12
CA THR A 154 28.57 3.51 -0.17
C THR A 154 29.57 4.52 -0.74
N SER A 155 29.12 5.44 -1.60
CA SER A 155 30.00 6.49 -2.13
C SER A 155 30.38 7.52 -1.06
N TRP A 156 29.45 7.86 -0.17
CA TRP A 156 29.72 8.72 0.98
C TRP A 156 30.71 8.08 1.98
N LEU A 157 30.53 6.80 2.33
CA LEU A 157 31.45 6.05 3.19
C LEU A 157 32.84 5.89 2.54
N ALA A 158 32.91 5.64 1.24
CA ALA A 158 34.18 5.59 0.51
C ALA A 158 34.88 6.97 0.50
N GLY A 159 34.13 8.06 0.34
CA GLY A 159 34.65 9.43 0.42
C GLY A 159 35.25 9.76 1.79
N MET A 160 34.58 9.38 2.88
CA MET A 160 35.11 9.57 4.24
C MET A 160 36.37 8.73 4.51
N ARG A 161 36.45 7.52 3.92
CA ARG A 161 37.64 6.67 4.06
C ARG A 161 38.86 7.27 3.37
N LEU A 162 38.66 7.96 2.24
CA LEU A 162 39.73 8.66 1.50
C LEU A 162 40.17 9.96 2.19
N SER A 163 39.25 10.70 2.83
CA SER A 163 39.60 11.91 3.60
C SER A 163 40.39 11.61 4.87
N ASN A 164 40.34 10.37 5.37
CA ASN A 164 41.06 9.91 6.55
C ASN A 164 42.45 9.32 6.23
N LEU A 165 42.88 9.32 4.96
CA LEU A 165 44.25 8.92 4.63
C LEU A 165 45.24 10.06 4.92
N PRO A 166 46.37 9.80 5.59
CA PRO A 166 47.40 10.81 5.82
C PRO A 166 47.87 11.42 4.49
N LYS A 167 47.92 12.75 4.42
CA LYS A 167 48.28 13.54 3.23
C LYS A 167 49.68 13.23 2.64
N GLU A 168 50.49 12.40 3.30
CA GLU A 168 51.86 12.10 2.89
C GLU A 168 51.99 11.15 1.68
N ARG A 169 50.92 10.48 1.24
CA ARG A 169 50.97 9.55 0.09
C ARG A 169 50.32 10.06 -1.20
N ALA A 170 50.17 11.38 -1.35
CA ALA A 170 49.63 12.02 -2.56
C ALA A 170 50.67 12.90 -3.29
N ARG A 171 51.93 12.44 -3.35
CA ARG A 171 52.94 12.95 -4.28
C ARG A 171 53.50 11.80 -5.11
#